data_AF-A0A063ZC78-F1
#
_entry.id   AF-A0A063ZC78-F1
#
_cell.length_a   1.000
_cell.length_b   1.000
_cell.length_c   1.000
_cell.angle_alpha   90.00
_cell.angle_beta   90.00
_cell.angle_gamma   90.00
#
_symmetry.space_group_name_H-M   'P 1'
#
loop_
_entity.id
_entity.type
_entity.pdbx_description
1 polymer ?
#
loop_
_entity_poly.entity_id
_entity_poly.type
_entity_poly.pdbx_seq_one_letter_code
_entity_poly.pdbx_strand_id
1 'polypeptide(L)'
;MKPENEKLIDDFLAHADDLGDDIMADIGEMLGVMPFIFSILRNRPDTFALSTLADYRFSRPDSLDAKTAELVTMAAAAGAGADDCLKVHMKAALKEGASRDEILDVLQIAAMIGKTRVLASSLRRFREVCGDGREAGE
;
A
#
# COMPACT_ATOMS: atom_id res chain seq x y z
N MET A 1 5.28 -30.69 12.01
CA MET A 1 6.30 -30.30 11.00
C MET A 1 7.50 -31.23 11.24
N LYS A 2 8.66 -31.10 10.57
CA LYS A 2 9.85 -31.81 11.09
C LYS A 2 10.23 -31.18 12.44
N PRO A 3 10.64 -31.94 13.48
CA PRO A 3 10.98 -31.38 14.79
C PRO A 3 12.06 -30.28 14.73
N GLU A 4 12.99 -30.43 13.78
CA GLU A 4 14.05 -29.45 13.49
C GLU A 4 13.48 -28.08 13.07
N ASN A 5 12.38 -28.08 12.30
CA ASN A 5 11.71 -26.88 11.84
C ASN A 5 10.84 -26.25 12.94
N GLU A 6 10.30 -27.06 13.87
CA GLU A 6 9.55 -26.55 15.02
C GLU A 6 10.45 -25.73 15.92
N LYS A 7 11.64 -26.26 16.22
CA LYS A 7 12.66 -25.52 16.98
C LYS A 7 13.04 -24.19 16.32
N LEU A 8 13.27 -24.19 14.99
CA LEU A 8 13.60 -22.95 14.26
C LEU A 8 12.50 -21.90 14.36
N ILE A 9 11.23 -22.33 14.36
CA ILE A 9 10.09 -21.42 14.49
C ILE A 9 9.97 -20.92 15.93
N ASP A 10 10.14 -21.79 16.93
CA ASP A 10 10.12 -21.39 18.34
C ASP A 10 11.23 -20.38 18.66
N ASP A 11 12.44 -20.60 18.14
CA ASP A 11 13.58 -19.68 18.31
C ASP A 11 13.30 -18.31 17.65
N PHE A 12 12.65 -18.27 16.48
CA PHE A 12 12.22 -17.03 15.83
C PHE A 12 11.13 -16.31 16.65
N LEU A 13 10.12 -17.05 17.08
CA LEU A 13 8.97 -16.51 17.82
C LEU A 13 9.35 -16.01 19.22
N ALA A 14 10.43 -16.51 19.81
CA ALA A 14 10.95 -16.02 21.08
C ALA A 14 11.32 -14.52 21.06
N HIS A 15 11.55 -13.95 19.88
CA HIS A 15 11.90 -12.53 19.69
C HIS A 15 10.82 -11.74 18.91
N ALA A 16 9.71 -12.38 18.55
CA ALA A 16 8.69 -11.80 17.69
C ALA A 16 7.99 -10.58 18.32
N ASP A 17 7.74 -10.62 19.64
CA ASP A 17 7.05 -9.52 20.34
C ASP A 17 7.91 -8.25 20.43
N ASP A 18 9.17 -8.39 20.83
CA ASP A 18 10.13 -7.29 20.93
C ASP A 18 10.35 -6.64 19.55
N LEU A 19 10.59 -7.48 18.53
CA LEU A 19 10.73 -7.01 17.15
C LEU A 19 9.47 -6.29 16.66
N GLY A 20 8.28 -6.82 16.98
CA GLY A 20 7.01 -6.20 16.63
C GLY A 20 6.80 -4.83 17.30
N ASP A 21 7.25 -4.67 18.55
CA ASP A 21 7.21 -3.38 19.25
C ASP A 21 8.09 -2.33 18.59
N ASP A 22 9.34 -2.68 18.31
CA ASP A 22 10.31 -1.77 17.67
C ASP A 22 9.82 -1.33 16.29
N ILE A 23 9.33 -2.28 15.48
CA ILE A 23 8.78 -1.95 14.16
C ILE A 23 7.55 -1.04 14.28
N MET A 24 6.65 -1.29 15.23
CA MET A 24 5.51 -0.41 15.45
C MET A 24 5.96 1.01 15.82
N ALA A 25 6.95 1.15 16.71
CA ALA A 25 7.49 2.44 17.08
C ALA A 25 8.03 3.21 15.86
N ASP A 26 8.83 2.54 15.02
CA ASP A 26 9.35 3.12 13.78
C ASP A 26 8.25 3.54 12.81
N ILE A 27 7.22 2.70 12.61
CA ILE A 27 6.07 3.02 11.76
C ILE A 27 5.30 4.21 12.31
N GLY A 28 5.13 4.29 13.63
CA GLY A 28 4.49 5.42 14.30
C GLY A 28 5.22 6.72 14.06
N GLU A 29 6.56 6.71 14.15
CA GLU A 29 7.38 7.87 13.82
C GLU A 29 7.27 8.24 12.34
N MET A 30 7.40 7.25 11.46
CA MET A 30 7.33 7.38 10.00
C MET A 30 6.04 8.06 9.56
N LEU A 31 4.89 7.52 9.98
CA LEU A 31 3.57 7.98 9.57
C LEU A 31 3.08 9.18 10.41
N GLY A 32 3.76 9.49 11.51
CA GLY A 32 3.34 10.50 12.49
C GLY A 32 2.08 10.11 13.28
N VAL A 33 1.63 8.86 13.15
CA VAL A 33 0.50 8.26 13.85
C VAL A 33 0.68 6.75 13.86
N MET A 34 0.31 6.09 14.96
CA MET A 34 0.22 4.63 15.00
C MET A 34 -1.08 4.16 14.34
N PRO A 35 -1.06 3.41 13.23
CA PRO A 35 -2.27 2.85 12.66
C PRO A 35 -2.92 1.85 13.62
N PHE A 36 -4.23 2.01 13.86
CA PHE A 36 -4.96 1.15 14.80
C PHE A 36 -4.93 -0.33 14.39
N ILE A 37 -4.77 -0.63 13.11
CA ILE A 37 -4.72 -2.00 12.59
C ILE A 37 -3.62 -2.82 13.27
N PHE A 38 -2.44 -2.24 13.52
CA PHE A 38 -1.35 -2.96 14.18
C PHE A 38 -1.68 -3.31 15.63
N SER A 39 -2.39 -2.43 16.35
CA SER A 39 -2.85 -2.72 17.71
C SER A 39 -3.80 -3.92 17.78
N ILE A 40 -4.61 -4.13 16.73
CA ILE A 40 -5.54 -5.27 16.65
C ILE A 40 -4.78 -6.53 16.23
N LEU A 41 -3.91 -6.44 15.23
CA LEU A 41 -3.14 -7.59 14.72
C LEU A 41 -2.20 -8.15 15.78
N ARG A 42 -1.69 -7.33 16.70
CA ARG A 42 -0.86 -7.76 17.84
C ARG A 42 -1.53 -8.79 18.76
N ASN A 43 -2.86 -8.95 18.71
CA ASN A 43 -3.56 -10.04 19.41
C ASN A 43 -3.22 -11.45 18.87
N ARG A 44 -2.39 -11.56 17.83
CA ARG A 44 -1.85 -12.78 17.23
C ARG A 44 -0.35 -12.62 16.99
N PRO A 45 0.49 -12.63 18.04
CA PRO A 45 1.89 -12.23 17.97
C PRO A 45 2.71 -13.08 16.97
N ASP A 46 2.37 -14.36 16.86
CA ASP A 46 2.96 -15.33 15.95
C ASP A 46 2.86 -14.93 14.46
N THR A 47 1.71 -14.39 14.07
CA THR A 47 1.46 -13.91 12.70
C THR A 47 1.78 -12.42 12.54
N PHE A 48 1.67 -11.65 13.62
CA PHE A 48 1.90 -10.22 13.64
C PHE A 48 3.34 -9.86 13.30
N ALA A 49 4.33 -10.50 13.93
CA ALA A 49 5.74 -10.16 13.70
C ALA A 49 6.16 -10.38 12.24
N LEU A 50 5.70 -11.48 11.63
CA LEU A 50 5.96 -11.78 10.22
C LEU A 50 5.29 -10.77 9.28
N SER A 51 4.01 -10.46 9.50
CA SER A 51 3.27 -9.50 8.68
C SER A 51 3.88 -8.10 8.79
N THR A 52 4.14 -7.65 10.02
CA THR A 52 4.59 -6.28 10.28
C THR A 52 6.01 -6.06 9.77
N LEU A 53 6.88 -7.08 9.85
CA LEU A 53 8.20 -7.03 9.23
C LEU A 53 8.10 -6.87 7.70
N ALA A 54 7.20 -7.59 7.05
CA ALA A 54 6.98 -7.46 5.62
C ALA A 54 6.45 -6.06 5.28
N ASP A 55 5.40 -5.60 5.98
CA ASP A 55 4.77 -4.30 5.77
C ASP A 55 5.76 -3.13 5.97
N TYR A 56 6.62 -3.23 6.98
CA TYR A 56 7.70 -2.26 7.23
C TYR A 56 8.66 -2.18 6.04
N ARG A 57 9.12 -3.33 5.54
CA ARG A 57 10.02 -3.40 4.37
C ARG A 57 9.35 -2.93 3.07
N PHE A 58 8.04 -3.12 2.94
CA PHE A 58 7.29 -2.57 1.80
C PHE A 58 7.16 -1.05 1.88
N SER A 59 7.00 -0.50 3.09
CA SER A 59 6.85 0.94 3.35
C SER A 59 8.18 1.70 3.28
N ARG A 60 9.30 1.02 3.54
CA ARG A 60 10.68 1.54 3.39
C ARG A 60 11.53 0.58 2.56
N PRO A 61 11.28 0.50 1.24
CA PRO A 61 12.06 -0.36 0.37
C PRO A 61 13.47 0.22 0.20
N ASP A 62 14.48 -0.65 0.17
CA ASP A 62 15.89 -0.22 0.00
C ASP A 62 16.18 0.37 -1.40
N SER A 63 15.28 0.12 -2.37
CA SER A 63 15.44 0.50 -3.77
C SER A 63 14.79 1.84 -4.15
N LEU A 64 14.00 2.46 -3.27
CA LEU A 64 13.39 3.78 -3.48
C LEU A 64 13.72 4.69 -2.31
N ASP A 65 13.95 5.97 -2.57
CA ASP A 65 13.98 6.96 -1.49
C ASP A 65 12.60 7.09 -0.84
N ALA A 66 12.57 7.56 0.41
CA ALA A 66 11.35 7.62 1.22
C ALA A 66 10.26 8.46 0.57
N LYS A 67 10.60 9.61 -0.03
CA LYS A 67 9.63 10.46 -0.73
C LYS A 67 8.99 9.72 -1.90
N THR A 68 9.80 9.06 -2.73
CA THR A 68 9.32 8.28 -3.87
C THR A 68 8.44 7.11 -3.41
N ALA A 69 8.81 6.41 -2.34
CA ALA A 69 8.01 5.32 -1.78
C ALA A 69 6.63 5.80 -1.29
N GLU A 70 6.56 6.95 -0.61
CA GLU A 70 5.28 7.53 -0.15
C GLU A 70 4.40 7.96 -1.32
N LEU A 71 4.97 8.61 -2.36
CA LEU A 71 4.22 9.00 -3.55
C LEU A 71 3.62 7.78 -4.29
N VAL A 72 4.37 6.68 -4.40
CA VAL A 72 3.86 5.42 -4.98
C VAL A 72 2.75 4.84 -4.10
N THR A 73 2.94 4.83 -2.78
CA THR A 73 1.95 4.33 -1.83
C THR A 73 0.65 5.14 -1.89
N MET A 74 0.74 6.47 -2.03
CA MET A 74 -0.43 7.33 -2.23
C MET A 74 -1.18 7.00 -3.53
N ALA A 75 -0.47 6.77 -4.64
CA ALA A 75 -1.10 6.38 -5.91
C ALA A 75 -1.89 5.06 -5.75
N ALA A 76 -1.29 4.08 -5.06
CA ALA A 76 -1.93 2.81 -4.75
C ALA A 76 -3.15 2.98 -3.84
N ALA A 77 -3.02 3.77 -2.77
CA ALA A 77 -4.12 4.05 -1.85
C ALA A 77 -5.31 4.75 -2.54
N ALA A 78 -5.03 5.76 -3.38
CA ALA A 78 -6.04 6.45 -4.16
C ALA A 78 -6.72 5.51 -5.18
N GLY A 79 -5.96 4.66 -5.86
CA GLY A 79 -6.49 3.67 -6.79
C GLY A 79 -7.33 2.58 -6.13
N ALA A 80 -7.02 2.25 -4.87
CA ALA A 80 -7.74 1.25 -4.07
C ALA A 80 -8.98 1.82 -3.35
N GLY A 81 -9.18 3.14 -3.32
CA GLY A 81 -10.24 3.78 -2.53
C GLY A 81 -10.00 3.72 -1.01
N ALA A 82 -8.74 3.70 -0.60
CA ALA A 82 -8.33 3.62 0.80
C ALA A 82 -8.11 5.04 1.38
N ASP A 83 -9.21 5.76 1.63
CA ASP A 83 -9.18 7.19 1.98
C ASP A 83 -8.36 7.50 3.25
N ASP A 84 -8.48 6.68 4.30
CA ASP A 84 -7.72 6.85 5.53
C ASP A 84 -6.22 6.63 5.30
N CYS A 85 -5.85 5.60 4.53
CA CYS A 85 -4.46 5.34 4.14
C CYS A 85 -3.92 6.50 3.30
N LEU A 86 -4.70 6.99 2.33
CA LEU A 86 -4.32 8.10 1.46
C LEU A 86 -4.00 9.35 2.29
N LYS A 87 -4.82 9.66 3.30
CA LYS A 87 -4.59 10.81 4.19
C LYS A 87 -3.31 10.65 5.01
N VAL A 88 -3.04 9.46 5.54
CA VAL A 88 -1.82 9.20 6.35
C VAL A 88 -0.57 9.30 5.48
N HIS A 89 -0.55 8.63 4.31
CA HIS A 89 0.60 8.64 3.40
C HIS A 89 0.81 10.01 2.74
N MET A 90 -0.24 10.81 2.54
CA MET A 90 -0.07 12.20 2.10
C MET A 90 0.69 13.05 3.13
N LYS A 91 0.44 12.84 4.43
CA LYS A 91 1.20 13.52 5.50
C LYS A 91 2.64 13.01 5.57
N ALA A 92 2.85 11.70 5.42
CA ALA A 92 4.18 11.10 5.39
C ALA A 92 4.98 11.63 4.19
N ALA A 93 4.39 11.70 3.00
CA ALA A 93 5.03 12.28 1.82
C ALA A 93 5.48 13.74 2.06
N LEU A 94 4.61 14.57 2.67
CA LEU A 94 4.97 15.94 3.05
C LEU A 94 6.14 15.99 4.04
N LYS A 95 6.17 15.07 5.02
CA LYS A 95 7.26 14.93 6.00
C LYS A 95 8.58 14.58 5.30
N GLU A 96 8.54 13.74 4.26
CA GLU A 96 9.69 13.37 3.43
C GLU A 96 10.04 14.42 2.35
N GLY A 97 9.39 15.59 2.38
CA GLY A 97 9.71 16.73 1.52
C GLY A 97 9.01 16.74 0.16
N ALA A 98 7.94 15.96 -0.02
CA ALA A 98 7.07 16.11 -1.19
C ALA A 98 6.39 17.49 -1.20
N SER A 99 6.34 18.09 -2.38
CA SER A 99 5.60 19.31 -2.63
C SER A 99 4.11 19.04 -2.82
N ARG A 100 3.30 20.08 -2.63
CA ARG A 100 1.86 20.03 -2.93
C ARG A 100 1.59 19.68 -4.40
N ASP A 101 2.46 20.11 -5.30
CA ASP A 101 2.31 19.87 -6.74
C ASP A 101 2.65 18.41 -7.09
N GLU A 102 3.73 17.83 -6.54
CA GLU A 102 4.00 16.39 -6.68
C GLU A 102 2.83 15.53 -6.17
N ILE A 103 2.26 15.89 -5.01
CA ILE A 103 1.09 15.20 -4.45
C ILE A 103 -0.11 15.31 -5.40
N LEU A 104 -0.38 16.50 -5.94
CA LEU A 104 -1.49 16.72 -6.87
C LEU A 104 -1.30 15.92 -8.17
N ASP A 105 -0.09 15.90 -8.72
CA ASP A 105 0.23 15.13 -9.93
C ASP A 105 0.00 13.64 -9.73
N VAL A 106 0.43 13.08 -8.59
CA VAL A 106 0.19 11.68 -8.25
C VAL A 106 -1.31 11.35 -8.15
N LEU A 107 -2.10 12.23 -7.52
CA LEU A 107 -3.55 12.06 -7.43
C LEU A 107 -4.21 12.11 -8.81
N GLN A 108 -3.77 13.00 -9.69
CA GLN A 108 -4.26 13.09 -11.07
C GLN A 108 -3.91 11.83 -11.89
N ILE A 109 -2.69 11.29 -11.71
CA ILE A 109 -2.28 10.02 -12.31
C ILE A 109 -3.20 8.88 -11.84
N ALA A 110 -3.44 8.76 -10.53
CA ALA A 110 -4.34 7.74 -9.99
C ALA A 110 -5.78 7.90 -10.55
N ALA A 111 -6.30 9.13 -10.60
CA ALA A 111 -7.61 9.42 -11.17
C ALA A 111 -7.71 9.08 -12.66
N MET A 112 -6.65 9.34 -13.44
CA MET A 112 -6.57 8.96 -14.85
C MET A 112 -6.69 7.44 -15.00
N ILE A 113 -5.98 6.65 -14.20
CA ILE A 113 -6.07 5.18 -14.21
C ILE A 113 -7.48 4.71 -13.84
N GLY A 114 -8.10 5.31 -12.81
CA GLY A 114 -9.50 5.02 -12.44
C GLY A 114 -10.48 5.30 -13.58
N LYS A 115 -10.35 6.46 -14.25
CA LYS A 115 -11.16 6.83 -15.42
C LYS A 115 -11.01 5.83 -16.56
N THR A 116 -9.77 5.48 -16.92
CA THR A 116 -9.52 4.57 -18.05
C THR A 116 -9.96 3.16 -17.75
N ARG A 117 -9.90 2.69 -16.49
CA ARG A 117 -10.47 1.41 -16.06
C ARG A 117 -11.96 1.32 -16.41
N VAL A 118 -12.74 2.33 -16.03
CA VAL A 118 -14.19 2.40 -16.29
C VAL A 118 -14.47 2.46 -17.79
N LEU A 119 -13.81 3.39 -18.50
CA LEU A 119 -14.01 3.56 -19.94
C LEU A 119 -13.67 2.28 -20.70
N ALA A 120 -12.54 1.65 -20.39
CA ALA A 120 -12.09 0.44 -21.09
C ALA A 120 -13.06 -0.72 -20.88
N SER A 121 -13.58 -0.95 -19.67
CA SER A 121 -14.57 -2.00 -19.43
C SER A 121 -15.89 -1.71 -20.14
N SER A 122 -16.39 -0.48 -20.03
CA SER A 122 -17.70 -0.12 -20.57
C SER A 122 -17.69 -0.10 -22.10
N LEU A 123 -16.66 0.45 -22.72
CA LEU A 123 -16.55 0.55 -24.17
C LEU A 123 -16.29 -0.82 -24.82
N ARG A 124 -15.61 -1.75 -24.14
CA ARG A 124 -15.54 -3.16 -24.60
C ARG A 124 -16.94 -3.76 -24.70
N ARG A 125 -17.74 -3.62 -23.66
CA ARG A 125 -19.11 -4.16 -23.65
C ARG A 125 -20.01 -3.46 -24.66
N PHE A 126 -19.87 -2.14 -24.79
CA PHE A 126 -20.56 -1.37 -25.81
C PHE A 126 -20.26 -1.91 -27.20
N ARG A 127 -18.97 -2.11 -27.54
CA ARG A 127 -18.56 -2.67 -28.84
C ARG A 127 -19.12 -4.06 -29.09
N GLU A 128 -19.17 -4.94 -28.08
CA GLU A 128 -19.75 -6.28 -28.20
C GLU A 128 -21.24 -6.27 -28.56
N VAL A 129 -21.99 -5.27 -28.07
CA VAL A 129 -23.45 -5.20 -28.25
C VAL A 129 -23.85 -4.31 -29.44
N CYS A 130 -23.17 -3.20 -29.61
CA CYS A 130 -23.51 -2.14 -30.57
C CYS A 130 -22.63 -2.16 -31.84
N GLY A 131 -21.56 -2.96 -31.88
CA GLY A 131 -20.58 -2.95 -32.97
C GLY A 131 -19.65 -1.73 -32.91
N ASP A 132 -18.69 -1.66 -33.85
CA ASP A 132 -17.65 -0.61 -33.89
C ASP A 132 -18.10 0.70 -34.58
N GLY A 133 -19.36 0.80 -35.01
CA GLY A 133 -19.91 2.04 -35.60
C GLY A 133 -19.10 2.58 -36.78
N ARG A 134 -18.43 1.71 -37.53
CA ARG A 134 -17.74 2.00 -38.80
C ARG A 134 -18.17 0.97 -39.84
N GLU A 135 -19.47 0.86 -40.07
CA GLU A 135 -19.91 0.44 -41.40
C GLU A 135 -19.63 1.65 -42.30
N ALA A 136 -18.56 1.52 -43.09
CA ALA A 136 -18.21 2.45 -44.14
C ALA A 136 -19.45 2.61 -45.04
N GLY A 137 -19.92 3.83 -45.18
CA GLY A 137 -20.80 4.16 -46.29
C GLY A 137 -20.04 3.96 -47.60
N GLU A 138 -20.41 2.90 -48.32
CA GLU A 138 -20.41 2.86 -49.79
C GLU A 138 -21.87 2.85 -50.26
#